data_AF-A0AAJ5J4S7-F1
#
_entry.id   AF-A0AAJ5J4S7-F1
#
_cell.length_a   1.000
_cell.length_b   1.000
_cell.length_c   1.000
_cell.angle_alpha   90.00
_cell.angle_beta   90.00
_cell.angle_gamma   90.00
#
_symmetry.space_group_name_H-M   'P 1'
#
loop_
_entity.id
_entity.type
_entity.pdbx_description
1 polymer ?
#
loop_
_entity_poly.entity_id
_entity_poly.type
_entity_poly.pdbx_seq_one_letter_code
_entity_poly.pdbx_strand_id
1 'polypeptide(L)'
;MVGEAVSLDPPTIESVKGDPSGVEIPPGGTTVEIAVTLTGTASKGQKVEIQDGGVRKEEAIADPTTGIWSKTITGLSVAAHSFTAKALYGAGASSAART
;
A
#
# COMPACT_ATOMS: atom_id res chain seq x y z
N MET A 1 -23.50 -7.18 27.90
CA MET A 1 -22.52 -6.33 27.21
C MET A 1 -22.28 -6.96 25.84
N VAL A 2 -22.77 -6.36 24.77
CA VAL A 2 -22.39 -6.79 23.41
C VAL A 2 -21.06 -6.09 23.11
N GLY A 3 -20.00 -6.87 22.89
CA GLY A 3 -18.72 -6.30 22.48
C GLY A 3 -18.90 -5.63 21.13
N GLU A 4 -18.48 -4.37 21.01
CA GLU A 4 -18.41 -3.67 19.73
C GLU A 4 -17.56 -4.54 18.80
N ALA A 5 -18.15 -5.04 17.71
CA ALA A 5 -17.38 -5.64 16.65
C ALA A 5 -16.54 -4.50 16.05
N VAL A 6 -15.23 -4.52 16.30
CA VAL A 6 -14.31 -3.58 15.66
C VAL A 6 -14.37 -3.86 14.16
N SER A 7 -14.99 -2.98 13.39
CA SER A 7 -15.04 -3.09 11.93
C SER A 7 -13.61 -2.97 11.40
N LEU A 8 -13.18 -3.95 10.60
CA LEU A 8 -11.88 -3.93 9.96
C LEU A 8 -12.03 -3.33 8.56
N ASP A 9 -11.37 -2.20 8.34
CA ASP A 9 -11.25 -1.57 7.04
C ASP A 9 -10.19 -2.29 6.20
N PRO A 10 -10.52 -2.75 4.98
CA PRO A 10 -9.53 -3.36 4.09
C PRO A 10 -8.50 -2.33 3.63
N PRO A 11 -7.28 -2.75 3.27
CA PRO A 11 -6.24 -1.84 2.83
C PRO A 11 -6.54 -1.28 1.43
N THR A 12 -6.07 -0.06 1.18
CA THR A 12 -6.11 0.61 -0.12
C THR A 12 -4.71 1.10 -0.50
N ILE A 13 -4.50 1.40 -1.79
CA ILE A 13 -3.38 2.21 -2.28
C ILE A 13 -4.01 3.39 -3.02
N GLU A 14 -3.83 4.60 -2.49
CA GLU A 14 -4.49 5.81 -2.98
C GLU A 14 -3.56 6.66 -3.84
N SER A 15 -2.25 6.66 -3.55
CA SER A 15 -1.24 7.44 -4.26
C SER A 15 0.05 6.65 -4.46
N VAL A 16 0.65 6.87 -5.62
CA VAL A 16 1.99 6.37 -5.97
C VAL A 16 2.78 7.56 -6.49
N LYS A 17 3.90 7.87 -5.85
CA LYS A 17 4.79 8.96 -6.26
C LYS A 17 6.17 8.43 -6.58
N GLY A 18 6.79 8.94 -7.65
CA GLY A 18 8.21 8.71 -7.89
C GLY A 18 9.06 9.27 -6.75
N ASP A 19 10.17 8.61 -6.44
CA ASP A 19 11.16 9.05 -5.46
C ASP A 19 12.55 9.12 -6.14
N PRO A 20 13.22 10.30 -6.15
CA PRO A 20 13.01 11.46 -5.30
C PRO A 20 12.07 12.54 -5.85
N SER A 21 11.49 12.38 -7.05
CA SER A 21 10.76 13.46 -7.71
C SER A 21 9.53 13.96 -6.95
N GLY A 22 8.88 13.07 -6.18
CA GLY A 22 7.61 13.33 -5.51
C GLY A 22 6.43 13.48 -6.49
N VAL A 23 6.64 13.18 -7.78
CA VAL A 23 5.63 13.33 -8.83
C VAL A 23 4.66 12.16 -8.78
N GLU A 24 3.36 12.45 -8.79
CA GLU A 24 2.30 11.43 -8.83
C GLU A 24 2.34 10.64 -10.13
N ILE A 25 2.26 9.32 -10.00
CA ILE A 25 2.13 8.38 -11.10
C ILE A 25 0.65 7.97 -11.16
N PRO A 26 -0.13 8.47 -12.15
CA PRO A 26 -1.54 8.14 -12.27
C PRO A 26 -1.74 6.65 -12.56
N PRO A 27 -2.95 6.08 -12.36
CA PRO A 27 -3.20 4.67 -12.67
C PRO A 27 -2.83 4.31 -14.11
N GLY A 28 -1.92 3.35 -14.26
CA GLY A 28 -1.39 2.95 -15.58
C GLY A 28 -0.34 3.91 -16.15
N GLY A 29 0.16 4.84 -15.33
CA GLY A 29 1.27 5.71 -15.65
C GLY A 29 2.60 4.98 -15.65
N THR A 30 3.66 5.71 -16.00
CA THR A 30 5.03 5.18 -16.05
C THR A 30 6.01 6.20 -15.49
N THR A 31 7.09 5.72 -14.88
CA THR A 31 8.25 6.54 -14.48
C THR A 31 9.54 5.84 -14.89
N VAL A 32 10.64 6.59 -14.94
CA VAL A 32 12.00 6.05 -15.08
C VAL A 32 12.69 5.88 -13.72
N GLU A 33 12.06 6.33 -12.64
CA GLU A 33 12.55 6.19 -11.28
C GLU A 33 12.43 4.74 -10.81
N ILE A 34 13.45 4.25 -10.10
CA ILE A 34 13.51 2.88 -9.56
C ILE A 34 13.09 2.81 -8.08
N ALA A 35 12.47 3.87 -7.60
CA ALA A 35 11.88 3.96 -6.28
C ALA A 35 10.55 4.72 -6.35
N VAL A 36 9.59 4.29 -5.53
CA VAL A 36 8.29 4.94 -5.41
C VAL A 36 7.85 4.98 -3.96
N THR A 37 7.10 6.02 -3.59
CA THR A 37 6.39 6.09 -2.31
C THR A 37 4.92 5.79 -2.54
N LEU A 38 4.44 4.74 -1.87
CA LEU A 38 3.05 4.32 -1.84
C LEU A 38 2.37 4.90 -0.59
N THR A 39 1.17 5.45 -0.75
CA THR A 39 0.32 5.89 0.36
C THR A 39 -1.06 5.29 0.21
N GLY A 40 -1.66 4.90 1.34
CA GLY A 40 -3.02 4.39 1.36
C GLY A 40 -3.59 4.33 2.77
N THR A 41 -4.74 3.68 2.90
CA THR A 41 -5.43 3.50 4.18
C THR A 41 -5.54 2.01 4.52
N ALA A 42 -5.73 1.71 5.81
CA ALA A 42 -5.98 0.39 6.36
C ALA A 42 -6.60 0.53 7.75
N SER A 43 -7.06 -0.58 8.34
CA SER A 43 -7.48 -0.61 9.74
C SER A 43 -6.43 0.02 10.66
N LYS A 44 -6.86 0.93 11.54
CA LYS A 44 -5.98 1.73 12.41
C LYS A 44 -5.04 0.85 13.22
N GLY A 45 -3.75 1.19 13.19
CA GLY A 45 -2.71 0.48 13.93
C GLY A 45 -2.35 -0.89 13.37
N GLN A 46 -2.99 -1.33 12.27
CA GLN A 46 -2.75 -2.64 11.69
C GLN A 46 -1.65 -2.62 10.63
N LYS A 47 -1.09 -3.81 10.38
CA LYS A 47 -0.04 -4.02 9.37
C LYS A 47 -0.61 -4.42 8.02
N VAL A 48 0.02 -3.91 6.98
CA VAL A 48 -0.20 -4.33 5.59
C VAL A 48 1.10 -4.81 4.98
N GLU A 49 1.00 -5.82 4.12
CA GLU A 49 2.08 -6.31 3.27
C GLU A 49 1.89 -5.73 1.86
N ILE A 50 2.92 -5.05 1.37
CA ILE A 50 2.97 -4.54 0.00
C ILE A 50 3.57 -5.61 -0.89
N GLN A 51 2.87 -5.91 -1.97
CA GLN A 51 3.29 -6.85 -3.00
C GLN A 51 3.36 -6.13 -4.35
N ASP A 52 4.17 -6.66 -5.26
CA ASP A 52 4.31 -6.20 -6.64
C ASP A 52 4.24 -7.41 -7.56
N GLY A 53 3.19 -7.50 -8.37
CA GLY A 53 2.92 -8.69 -9.19
C GLY A 53 2.75 -9.97 -8.37
N GLY A 54 2.31 -9.86 -7.11
CA GLY A 54 2.18 -10.97 -6.16
C GLY A 54 3.45 -11.33 -5.39
N VAL A 55 4.58 -10.66 -5.68
CA VAL A 55 5.83 -10.83 -4.92
C VAL A 55 5.85 -9.86 -3.76
N ARG A 56 6.01 -10.37 -2.53
CA ARG A 56 6.18 -9.55 -1.33
C ARG A 56 7.39 -8.61 -1.47
N LYS A 57 7.17 -7.33 -1.14
CA LYS A 57 8.21 -6.30 -1.09
C LYS A 57 8.49 -5.88 0.35
N GLU A 58 7.54 -5.21 0.97
CA GLU A 58 7.72 -4.52 2.25
C GLU A 58 6.45 -4.59 3.11
N GLU A 59 6.56 -4.25 4.39
CA GLU A 59 5.41 -4.02 5.25
C GLU A 59 5.28 -2.53 5.60
N ALA A 60 4.04 -2.10 5.85
CA ALA A 60 3.70 -0.79 6.39
C ALA A 60 2.71 -0.93 7.55
N ILE A 61 2.76 0.01 8.49
CA ILE A 61 1.84 0.09 9.62
C ILE A 61 0.92 1.28 9.38
N ALA A 62 -0.40 1.05 9.42
CA ALA A 62 -1.38 2.13 9.43
C ALA A 62 -1.30 2.90 10.75
N ASP A 63 -1.31 4.22 10.65
CA ASP A 63 -1.34 5.10 11.80
C ASP A 63 -2.53 4.74 12.72
N PRO A 64 -2.32 4.64 14.05
CA PRO A 64 -3.33 4.18 14.99
C PRO A 64 -4.52 5.15 15.15
N THR A 65 -4.42 6.38 14.64
CA THR A 65 -5.47 7.39 14.77
C THR A 65 -6.21 7.61 13.46
N THR A 66 -5.47 7.69 12.35
CA THR A 66 -5.97 8.05 11.02
C THR A 66 -6.16 6.84 10.10
N GLY A 67 -5.45 5.74 10.33
CA GLY A 67 -5.44 4.58 9.44
C GLY A 67 -4.59 4.77 8.17
N ILE A 68 -3.93 5.91 8.02
CA ILE A 68 -3.06 6.20 6.88
C ILE A 68 -1.73 5.46 7.06
N TRP A 69 -1.23 4.84 6.01
CA TRP A 69 0.13 4.30 5.94
C TRP A 69 0.87 4.88 4.75
N SER A 70 2.20 4.94 4.85
CA SER A 70 3.08 5.32 3.75
C SER A 70 4.33 4.45 3.75
N LYS A 71 4.80 4.08 2.56
CA LYS A 71 6.01 3.26 2.42
C LYS A 71 6.72 3.53 1.10
N THR A 72 8.04 3.73 1.19
CA THR A 72 8.92 3.79 0.02
C THR A 72 9.40 2.38 -0.34
N ILE A 73 9.26 2.02 -1.61
CA ILE A 73 9.78 0.80 -2.22
C ILE A 73 10.94 1.20 -3.13
N THR A 74 12.11 0.57 -2.97
CA THR A 74 13.33 0.90 -3.72
C THR A 74 13.83 -0.32 -4.50
N GLY A 75 14.75 -0.09 -5.45
CA GLY A 75 15.37 -1.17 -6.23
C GLY A 75 14.41 -1.85 -7.20
N LEU A 76 13.41 -1.12 -7.69
CA LEU A 76 12.48 -1.61 -8.71
C LEU A 76 13.22 -1.78 -10.04
N SER A 77 12.95 -2.90 -10.72
CA SER A 77 13.42 -3.13 -12.09
C SER A 77 12.68 -2.24 -13.08
N VAL A 78 13.28 -1.95 -14.24
CA VAL A 78 12.54 -1.29 -15.33
C VAL A 78 11.58 -2.29 -15.97
N ALA A 79 10.38 -2.43 -15.42
CA ALA A 79 9.36 -3.36 -15.86
C ALA A 79 7.94 -2.83 -15.54
N ALA A 80 6.91 -3.55 -15.98
CA ALA A 80 5.56 -3.31 -15.51
C ALA A 80 5.45 -3.73 -14.03
N HIS A 81 4.95 -2.83 -13.20
CA HIS A 81 4.69 -3.06 -11.78
C HIS A 81 3.19 -3.11 -11.51
N SER A 82 2.78 -3.87 -10.50
CA SER A 82 1.37 -3.92 -10.09
C SER A 82 1.31 -4.08 -8.58
N PHE A 83 1.21 -2.95 -7.89
CA PHE A 83 1.26 -2.92 -6.44
C PHE A 83 -0.10 -3.29 -5.83
N THR A 84 -0.08 -4.15 -4.80
CA THR A 84 -1.23 -4.43 -3.95
C THR A 84 -0.82 -4.33 -2.49
N ALA A 85 -1.74 -3.92 -1.63
CA ALA A 85 -1.59 -3.97 -0.19
C ALA A 85 -2.49 -5.07 0.36
N LYS A 86 -1.92 -6.01 1.12
CA LYS A 86 -2.63 -7.12 1.76
C LYS A 86 -2.67 -6.93 3.26
N ALA A 87 -3.84 -7.07 3.86
CA ALA A 87 -4.00 -7.04 5.30
C ALA A 87 -3.27 -8.22 5.94
N LEU A 88 -2.47 -7.96 6.98
CA LEU A 88 -1.93 -8.98 7.86
C LEU A 88 -2.82 -9.19 9.10
N TYR A 89 -4.11 -8.91 8.94
CA TYR A 89 -5.15 -8.92 9.97
C TYR A 89 -6.48 -9.35 9.36
N GLY A 90 -7.44 -9.68 10.22
CA GLY A 90 -8.76 -10.15 9.79
C GLY A 90 -8.66 -11.37 8.87
N ALA A 91 -9.45 -11.38 7.79
CA ALA A 91 -9.41 -12.42 6.77
C ALA A 91 -8.28 -12.25 5.73
N GLY A 92 -7.43 -11.23 5.88
CA GLY A 92 -6.33 -10.98 4.95
C GLY A 92 -6.75 -10.39 3.60
N ALA A 93 -7.73 -9.46 3.61
CA ALA A 93 -8.19 -8.77 2.41
C ALA A 93 -7.07 -8.01 1.68
N SER A 94 -7.18 -7.91 0.35
CA SER A 94 -6.23 -7.19 -0.49
C SER A 94 -6.89 -5.98 -1.16
N SER A 95 -6.09 -4.93 -1.40
CA SER A 95 -6.49 -3.77 -2.19
C SER A 95 -6.70 -4.12 -3.66
N ALA A 96 -7.36 -3.23 -4.40
CA ALA A 96 -7.22 -3.20 -5.84
C ALA A 96 -5.74 -2.97 -6.24
N ALA A 97 -5.36 -3.47 -7.41
CA ALA A 97 -4.03 -3.25 -7.96
C ALA A 97 -3.84 -1.78 -8.36
N ARG A 98 -2.64 -1.25 -8.08
CA ARG A 98 -2.21 0.09 -8.48
C ARG A 98 -0.96 -0.02 -9.35
N THR A 99 -1.09 0.46 -10.59
CA THR A 99 -0.06 0.50 -11.63
C THR A 99 0.39 1.93 -11.83
#